data_AF-A0A9E3IPB5-F1
#
_entry.id   AF-A0A9E3IPB5-F1
#
_cell.length_a   1.000
_cell.length_b   1.000
_cell.length_c   1.000
_cell.angle_alpha   90.00
_cell.angle_beta   90.00
_cell.angle_gamma   90.00
#
_symmetry.space_group_name_H-M   'P 1'
#
loop_
_entity.id
_entity.type
_entity.pdbx_description
1 polymer ?
#
loop_
_entity_poly.entity_id
_entity_poly.type
_entity_poly.pdbx_seq_one_letter_code
_entity_poly.pdbx_strand_id
1 'polypeptide(L)'
;MSEASIFQKIAQECGLLELEPDVWCRHPLAYLMEAADDIAYRIIDLEDGFRLGRITYAEFAKPIKLLIPASWIKRERLKLEFDDQARVSYLRALAISSLIKQVSKVFNRKLHLIMTGKYPGELIEDIPAAIKKGPLDSISNLTCKRIYTTARVLETEAAGYEVIGGLLDIFWQAIEDKYASNKRRNGVKNDDVYKYKAKKVLQLLPDGALASRETPFPDRYQQLLHVIDYVTGMTDTFALTLYRKLKGIALPS
;
A
#
# COMPACT_ATOMS: atom_id res chain seq x y z
N MET A 1 13.95 -11.93 -12.56
CA MET A 1 13.49 -10.81 -11.69
C MET A 1 14.64 -9.83 -11.55
N SER A 2 14.41 -8.54 -11.72
CA SER A 2 15.45 -7.49 -11.70
C SER A 2 16.20 -7.41 -10.36
N GLU A 3 15.54 -7.78 -9.26
CA GLU A 3 16.06 -7.64 -7.90
C GLU A 3 16.63 -8.96 -7.33
N ALA A 4 16.55 -10.07 -8.06
CA ALA A 4 16.90 -11.40 -7.52
C ALA A 4 18.33 -11.46 -6.94
N SER A 5 19.32 -10.96 -7.70
CA SER A 5 20.72 -10.94 -7.26
C SER A 5 20.95 -10.03 -6.05
N ILE A 6 20.24 -8.90 -5.99
CA ILE A 6 20.30 -7.96 -4.87
C ILE A 6 19.69 -8.61 -3.62
N PHE A 7 18.52 -9.22 -3.76
CA PHE A 7 17.84 -9.89 -2.65
C PHE A 7 18.65 -11.08 -2.13
N GLN A 8 19.22 -11.89 -3.02
CA GLN A 8 20.11 -13.00 -2.62
C GLN A 8 21.28 -12.49 -1.76
N LYS A 9 21.89 -11.36 -2.14
CA LYS A 9 22.94 -10.73 -1.33
C LYS A 9 22.42 -10.29 0.04
N ILE A 10 21.26 -9.63 0.10
CA ILE A 10 20.63 -9.21 1.37
C ILE A 10 20.35 -10.43 2.25
N ALA A 11 19.78 -11.49 1.68
CA ALA A 11 19.45 -12.72 2.39
C ALA A 11 20.70 -13.35 3.01
N GLN A 12 21.82 -13.40 2.28
CA GLN A 12 23.10 -13.89 2.78
C GLN A 12 23.66 -13.01 3.92
N GLU A 13 23.72 -11.69 3.73
CA GLU A 13 24.24 -10.75 4.73
C GLU A 13 23.38 -10.72 6.01
N CYS A 14 22.07 -10.93 5.89
CA CYS A 14 21.14 -11.02 7.01
C CYS A 14 21.02 -12.42 7.61
N GLY A 15 21.67 -13.44 7.04
CA GLY A 15 21.58 -14.82 7.51
C GLY A 15 20.19 -15.45 7.39
N LEU A 16 19.42 -15.06 6.37
CA LEU A 16 18.10 -15.64 6.12
C LEU A 16 18.22 -17.09 5.65
N LEU A 17 17.34 -17.95 6.18
CA LEU A 17 17.28 -19.36 5.80
C LEU A 17 16.56 -19.50 4.46
N GLU A 18 17.20 -20.16 3.51
CA GLU A 18 16.55 -20.57 2.26
C GLU A 18 15.62 -21.76 2.54
N LEU A 19 14.34 -21.59 2.20
CA LEU A 19 13.28 -22.58 2.40
C LEU A 19 13.08 -23.44 1.15
N GLU A 20 13.15 -22.81 -0.02
CA GLU A 20 13.11 -23.42 -1.36
C GLU A 20 14.08 -22.64 -2.27
N PRO A 21 14.47 -23.16 -3.44
CA PRO A 21 15.36 -22.43 -4.35
C PRO A 21 14.84 -21.01 -4.64
N ASP A 22 15.66 -20.01 -4.33
CA ASP A 22 15.34 -18.58 -4.44
C ASP A 22 14.15 -18.10 -3.56
N VAL A 23 13.84 -18.82 -2.48
CA VAL A 23 12.80 -18.47 -1.50
C VAL A 23 13.39 -18.51 -0.10
N TRP A 24 13.37 -17.38 0.59
CA TRP A 24 13.93 -17.25 1.94
C TRP A 24 12.86 -17.01 3.00
N CYS A 25 13.16 -17.37 4.24
CA CYS A 25 12.32 -17.00 5.37
C CYS A 25 12.32 -15.49 5.59
N ARG A 26 11.23 -14.98 6.17
CA ARG A 26 11.15 -13.57 6.58
C ARG A 26 12.24 -13.26 7.62
N HIS A 27 12.78 -12.04 7.56
CA HIS A 27 13.64 -11.53 8.63
C HIS A 27 12.84 -11.47 9.95
N PRO A 28 13.39 -11.88 11.11
CA PRO A 28 12.65 -11.90 12.38
C PRO A 28 12.01 -10.56 12.77
N LEU A 29 12.67 -9.44 12.48
CA LEU A 29 12.14 -8.10 12.76
C LEU A 29 11.00 -7.68 11.81
N ALA A 30 10.84 -8.32 10.65
CA ALA A 30 9.73 -8.02 9.74
C ALA A 30 8.39 -8.32 10.42
N TYR A 31 8.29 -9.39 11.20
CA TYR A 31 7.09 -9.71 11.99
C TYR A 31 6.70 -8.59 12.97
N LEU A 32 7.68 -7.91 13.58
CA LEU A 32 7.41 -6.78 14.47
C LEU A 32 7.00 -5.53 13.68
N MET A 33 7.60 -5.30 12.51
CA MET A 33 7.22 -4.22 11.61
C MET A 33 5.78 -4.39 11.12
N GLU A 34 5.42 -5.56 10.61
CA GLU A 34 4.06 -5.93 10.19
C GLU A 34 3.06 -5.70 11.32
N ALA A 35 3.35 -6.22 12.52
CA ALA A 35 2.47 -6.05 13.67
C ALA A 35 2.33 -4.59 14.12
N ALA A 36 3.38 -3.77 13.98
CA ALA A 36 3.30 -2.35 14.28
C ALA A 36 2.41 -1.61 13.28
N ASP A 37 2.51 -1.96 12.01
CA ASP A 37 1.69 -1.43 10.92
C ASP A 37 0.20 -1.78 11.11
N ASP A 38 -0.11 -3.04 11.41
CA ASP A 38 -1.45 -3.50 11.76
C ASP A 38 -2.07 -2.73 12.92
N ILE A 39 -1.32 -2.52 14.00
CA ILE A 39 -1.78 -1.78 15.17
C ILE A 39 -2.07 -0.33 14.79
N ALA A 40 -1.18 0.29 14.02
CA ALA A 40 -1.31 1.66 13.58
C ALA A 40 -2.59 1.85 12.74
N TYR A 41 -2.74 1.10 11.65
CA TYR A 41 -3.89 1.23 10.76
C TYR A 41 -5.22 0.95 11.47
N ARG A 42 -5.30 -0.09 12.32
CA ARG A 42 -6.57 -0.42 13.01
C ARG A 42 -7.00 0.67 13.99
N ILE A 43 -6.06 1.27 14.73
CA ILE A 43 -6.39 2.21 15.81
C ILE A 43 -6.43 3.66 15.31
N ILE A 44 -5.48 4.06 14.46
CA ILE A 44 -5.36 5.43 13.97
C ILE A 44 -6.50 5.75 13.00
N ASP A 45 -6.83 4.84 12.08
CA ASP A 45 -7.93 5.09 11.14
C ASP A 45 -9.27 5.27 11.88
N LEU A 46 -9.47 4.53 12.98
CA LEU A 46 -10.65 4.70 13.82
C LEU A 46 -10.66 6.07 14.52
N GLU A 47 -9.52 6.56 15.00
CA GLU A 47 -9.39 7.92 15.54
C GLU A 47 -9.66 8.97 14.45
N ASP A 48 -9.11 8.81 13.26
CA ASP A 48 -9.31 9.74 12.15
C ASP A 48 -10.78 9.76 11.72
N GLY A 49 -11.46 8.61 11.75
CA GLY A 49 -12.91 8.53 11.59
C GLY A 49 -13.68 9.35 12.63
N PHE A 50 -13.22 9.37 13.88
CA PHE A 50 -13.78 10.23 14.92
C PHE A 50 -13.51 11.71 14.63
N ARG A 51 -12.27 12.08 14.28
CA ARG A 51 -11.86 13.46 13.95
C ARG A 51 -12.66 14.02 12.77
N LEU A 52 -12.97 13.17 11.79
CA LEU A 52 -13.78 13.53 10.62
C LEU A 52 -15.30 13.53 10.90
N GLY A 53 -15.73 13.31 12.15
CA GLY A 53 -17.14 13.29 12.55
C GLY A 53 -17.93 12.08 12.04
N ARG A 54 -17.25 11.03 11.54
CA ARG A 54 -17.86 9.81 10.98
C ARG A 54 -18.13 8.75 12.04
N ILE A 55 -17.43 8.84 13.17
CA ILE A 55 -17.51 7.93 14.31
C ILE A 55 -17.79 8.76 15.56
N THR A 56 -18.78 8.36 16.34
CA THR A 56 -19.06 8.99 17.64
C THR A 56 -18.08 8.52 18.71
N TYR A 57 -17.91 9.29 19.78
CA TYR A 57 -17.10 8.86 20.93
C TYR A 57 -17.52 7.49 21.47
N ALA A 58 -18.83 7.21 21.52
CA ALA A 58 -19.35 5.94 21.99
C ALA A 58 -18.97 4.76 21.06
N GLU A 59 -19.07 4.96 19.74
CA GLU A 59 -18.64 3.98 18.74
C GLU A 59 -17.13 3.71 18.80
N PHE A 60 -16.30 4.74 19.04
CA PHE A 60 -14.86 4.58 19.25
C PHE A 60 -14.55 3.86 20.57
N ALA A 61 -15.08 4.36 21.69
CA ALA A 61 -14.69 3.92 23.02
C ALA A 61 -15.10 2.47 23.33
N LYS A 62 -16.22 2.00 22.77
CA LYS A 62 -16.75 0.65 23.03
C LYS A 62 -15.74 -0.46 22.67
N PRO A 63 -15.28 -0.62 21.43
CA PRO A 63 -14.30 -1.65 21.10
C PRO A 63 -12.91 -1.34 21.64
N ILE A 64 -12.50 -0.07 21.71
CA ILE A 64 -11.17 0.31 22.21
C ILE A 64 -10.98 -0.05 23.68
N LYS A 65 -12.00 0.16 24.53
CA LYS A 65 -11.94 -0.22 25.95
C LYS A 65 -11.77 -1.73 26.15
N LEU A 66 -12.29 -2.55 25.24
CA LEU A 66 -12.14 -4.01 25.29
C LEU A 66 -10.70 -4.46 24.99
N LEU A 67 -9.88 -3.63 24.33
CA LEU A 67 -8.46 -3.90 24.11
C LEU A 67 -7.61 -3.62 25.35
N ILE A 68 -8.14 -2.87 26.32
CA ILE A 68 -7.37 -2.31 27.43
C ILE A 68 -7.69 -3.10 28.71
N PRO A 69 -6.69 -3.59 29.46
CA PRO A 69 -6.93 -4.11 30.80
C PRO A 69 -7.65 -3.07 31.66
N ALA A 70 -8.76 -3.44 32.29
CA ALA A 70 -9.60 -2.50 33.04
C ALA A 70 -8.82 -1.72 34.12
N SER A 71 -7.77 -2.33 34.69
CA SER A 71 -6.90 -1.71 35.69
C SER A 71 -6.06 -0.54 35.15
N TRP A 72 -5.89 -0.42 33.84
CA TRP A 72 -5.11 0.67 33.22
C TRP A 72 -5.97 1.93 33.01
N ILE A 73 -7.29 1.77 32.96
CA ILE A 73 -8.22 2.86 32.69
C ILE A 73 -8.45 3.66 33.98
N LYS A 74 -7.87 4.85 34.01
CA LYS A 74 -8.11 5.86 35.04
C LYS A 74 -9.43 6.58 34.75
N ARG A 75 -10.49 6.25 35.51
CA ARG A 75 -11.85 6.76 35.26
C ARG A 75 -11.92 8.29 35.32
N GLU A 76 -11.07 8.94 36.10
CA GLU A 76 -10.94 10.39 36.18
C GLU A 76 -10.57 11.01 34.83
N ARG A 77 -9.81 10.31 33.98
CA ARG A 77 -9.45 10.76 32.62
C ARG A 77 -10.57 10.57 31.59
N LEU A 78 -11.70 9.97 31.99
CA LEU A 78 -12.86 9.73 31.13
C LEU A 78 -14.09 10.57 31.51
N LYS A 79 -13.94 11.49 32.46
CA LYS A 79 -15.02 12.39 32.87
C LYS A 79 -15.43 13.33 31.73
N LEU A 80 -16.70 13.74 31.73
CA LEU A 80 -17.29 14.65 30.73
C LEU A 80 -16.65 16.05 30.73
N GLU A 81 -15.95 16.42 31.79
CA GLU A 81 -15.17 17.67 31.87
C GLU A 81 -14.00 17.71 30.89
N PHE A 82 -13.55 16.55 30.38
CA PHE A 82 -12.61 16.46 29.27
C PHE A 82 -13.36 16.39 27.94
N ASP A 83 -12.86 17.10 26.93
CA ASP A 83 -13.40 16.96 25.57
C ASP A 83 -13.23 15.52 25.04
N ASP A 84 -14.06 15.15 24.07
CA ASP A 84 -14.03 13.81 23.49
C ASP A 84 -12.69 13.49 22.81
N GLN A 85 -11.98 14.48 22.24
CA GLN A 85 -10.70 14.29 21.56
C GLN A 85 -9.58 13.89 22.54
N ALA A 86 -9.54 14.50 23.72
CA ALA A 86 -8.63 14.16 24.80
C ALA A 86 -8.93 12.74 25.32
N ARG A 87 -10.22 12.39 25.47
CA ARG A 87 -10.63 11.05 25.88
C ARG A 87 -10.29 9.98 24.84
N VAL A 88 -10.47 10.28 23.55
CA VAL A 88 -10.06 9.41 22.42
C VAL A 88 -8.55 9.20 22.43
N SER A 89 -7.76 10.28 22.52
CA SER A 89 -6.30 10.23 22.56
C SER A 89 -5.77 9.40 23.74
N TYR A 90 -6.39 9.56 24.92
CA TYR A 90 -6.04 8.77 26.10
C TYR A 90 -6.33 7.28 25.90
N LEU A 91 -7.52 6.93 25.41
CA LEU A 91 -7.90 5.54 25.15
C LEU A 91 -7.02 4.91 24.05
N ARG A 92 -6.70 5.64 22.98
CA ARG A 92 -5.76 5.19 21.94
C ARG A 92 -4.41 4.81 22.55
N ALA A 93 -3.82 5.70 23.35
CA ALA A 93 -2.49 5.46 23.93
C ALA A 93 -2.46 4.18 24.77
N LEU A 94 -3.51 3.94 25.56
CA LEU A 94 -3.65 2.71 26.33
C LEU A 94 -3.87 1.47 25.47
N ALA A 95 -4.69 1.57 24.42
CA ALA A 95 -4.96 0.45 23.52
C ALA A 95 -3.72 0.02 22.74
N ILE A 96 -2.98 0.97 22.15
CA ILE A 96 -1.70 0.71 21.48
C ILE A 96 -0.72 0.07 22.46
N SER A 97 -0.61 0.62 23.67
CA SER A 97 0.28 0.05 24.71
C SER A 97 -0.11 -1.39 25.08
N SER A 98 -1.40 -1.71 25.11
CA SER A 98 -1.90 -3.07 25.39
C SER A 98 -1.55 -4.02 24.26
N LEU A 99 -1.81 -3.62 23.01
CA LEU A 99 -1.53 -4.41 21.81
C LEU A 99 -0.02 -4.69 21.67
N ILE A 100 0.84 -3.68 21.86
CA ILE A 100 2.30 -3.86 21.87
C ILE A 100 2.70 -4.94 22.90
N LYS A 101 2.20 -4.86 24.14
CA LYS A 101 2.53 -5.89 25.16
C LYS A 101 2.05 -7.29 24.77
N GLN A 102 0.92 -7.40 24.08
CA GLN A 102 0.44 -8.70 23.60
C GLN A 102 1.32 -9.23 22.47
N VAL A 103 1.62 -8.41 21.47
CA VAL A 103 2.50 -8.76 20.34
C VAL A 103 3.89 -9.15 20.83
N SER A 104 4.51 -8.39 21.74
CA SER A 104 5.82 -8.72 22.29
C SER A 104 5.82 -10.08 23.01
N LYS A 105 4.73 -10.41 23.73
CA LYS A 105 4.59 -11.74 24.36
C LYS A 105 4.48 -12.84 23.31
N VAL A 106 3.67 -12.65 22.28
CA VAL A 106 3.53 -13.63 21.18
C VAL A 106 4.85 -13.83 20.47
N PHE A 107 5.54 -12.74 20.11
CA PHE A 107 6.86 -12.78 19.49
C PHE A 107 7.85 -13.60 20.32
N ASN A 108 7.97 -13.32 21.63
CA ASN A 108 8.87 -14.06 22.50
C ASN A 108 8.52 -15.56 22.59
N ARG A 109 7.24 -15.92 22.67
CA ARG A 109 6.81 -17.34 22.66
C ARG A 109 7.11 -18.03 21.33
N LYS A 110 6.98 -17.32 20.22
CA LYS A 110 7.16 -17.84 18.85
C LYS A 110 8.58 -17.67 18.33
N LEU A 111 9.47 -17.05 19.10
CA LEU A 111 10.82 -16.68 18.68
C LEU A 111 11.58 -17.86 18.08
N HIS A 112 11.50 -19.03 18.70
CA HIS A 112 12.14 -20.23 18.16
C HIS A 112 11.61 -20.63 16.77
N LEU A 113 10.31 -20.54 16.53
CA LEU A 113 9.71 -20.85 15.22
C LEU A 113 10.07 -19.79 14.18
N ILE A 114 10.10 -18.52 14.57
CA ILE A 114 10.50 -17.40 13.71
C ILE A 114 11.97 -17.55 13.28
N MET A 115 12.87 -17.78 14.24
CA MET A 115 14.31 -17.94 13.99
C MET A 115 14.65 -19.18 13.16
N THR A 116 13.77 -20.19 13.14
CA THR A 116 13.94 -21.41 12.34
C THR A 116 13.17 -21.38 11.01
N GLY A 117 12.56 -20.24 10.66
CA GLY A 117 11.80 -20.09 9.41
C GLY A 117 10.49 -20.89 9.35
N LYS A 118 9.98 -21.35 10.50
CA LYS A 118 8.82 -22.26 10.60
C LYS A 118 7.52 -21.60 11.05
N TYR A 119 7.53 -20.29 11.28
CA TYR A 119 6.31 -19.55 11.63
C TYR A 119 5.67 -18.97 10.36
N PRO A 120 4.48 -19.45 9.92
CA PRO A 120 3.87 -19.00 8.67
C PRO A 120 2.89 -17.83 8.85
N GLY A 121 2.54 -17.47 10.09
CA GLY A 121 1.45 -16.53 10.40
C GLY A 121 1.93 -15.11 10.70
N GLU A 122 0.99 -14.27 11.09
CA GLU A 122 1.23 -12.88 11.50
C GLU A 122 1.12 -12.76 13.03
N LEU A 123 1.92 -11.90 13.67
CA LEU A 123 1.88 -11.79 15.14
C LEU A 123 0.54 -11.24 15.63
N ILE A 124 -0.10 -10.37 14.83
CA ILE A 124 -1.37 -9.73 15.21
C ILE A 124 -2.51 -10.74 15.29
N GLU A 125 -2.47 -11.83 14.52
CA GLU A 125 -3.51 -12.86 14.54
C GLU A 125 -3.41 -13.76 15.78
N ASP A 126 -2.20 -13.90 16.33
CA ASP A 126 -1.89 -14.79 17.46
C ASP A 126 -2.03 -14.09 18.84
N ILE A 127 -2.40 -12.81 18.87
CA ILE A 127 -2.65 -12.08 20.14
C ILE A 127 -4.07 -12.32 20.67
N PRO A 128 -4.29 -12.29 22.00
CA PRO A 128 -5.62 -12.46 22.59
C PRO A 128 -6.70 -11.52 22.04
N ALA A 129 -6.34 -10.29 21.66
CA ALA A 129 -7.27 -9.31 21.11
C ALA A 129 -7.79 -9.64 19.70
N ALA A 130 -7.14 -10.53 18.96
CA ALA A 130 -7.53 -10.97 17.62
C ALA A 130 -8.47 -12.18 17.61
N ILE A 131 -9.08 -12.51 18.77
CA ILE A 131 -10.14 -13.52 18.81
C ILE A 131 -11.24 -13.17 17.80
N LYS A 132 -11.72 -14.17 17.06
CA LYS A 132 -12.78 -14.01 16.06
C LYS A 132 -14.02 -13.36 16.66
N LYS A 133 -14.58 -12.36 15.98
CA LYS A 133 -15.65 -11.46 16.46
C LYS A 133 -15.27 -10.67 17.72
N GLY A 134 -13.97 -10.51 17.95
CA GLY A 134 -13.40 -9.78 19.07
C GLY A 134 -13.33 -8.27 18.83
N PRO A 135 -12.57 -7.56 19.67
CA PRO A 135 -12.45 -6.11 19.59
C PRO A 135 -11.75 -5.62 18.32
N LEU A 136 -10.71 -6.30 17.83
CA LEU A 136 -10.03 -5.91 16.59
C LEU A 136 -10.94 -6.09 15.36
N ASP A 137 -11.68 -7.20 15.26
CA ASP A 137 -12.68 -7.40 14.21
C ASP A 137 -13.78 -6.33 14.27
N SER A 138 -14.22 -5.97 15.48
CA SER A 138 -15.23 -4.93 15.67
C SER A 138 -14.74 -3.57 15.18
N ILE A 139 -13.45 -3.26 15.39
CA ILE A 139 -12.80 -2.04 14.89
C ILE A 139 -12.74 -2.08 13.36
N SER A 140 -12.18 -3.13 12.77
CA SER A 140 -12.07 -3.26 11.30
C SER A 140 -13.42 -3.14 10.61
N ASN A 141 -14.47 -3.78 11.15
CA ASN A 141 -15.83 -3.68 10.62
C ASN A 141 -16.41 -2.26 10.72
N LEU A 142 -16.17 -1.57 11.84
CA LEU A 142 -16.65 -0.22 12.05
C LEU A 142 -15.93 0.77 11.11
N THR A 143 -14.60 0.66 11.01
CA THR A 143 -13.76 1.45 10.10
C THR A 143 -14.20 1.24 8.65
N CYS A 144 -14.36 0.00 8.20
CA CYS A 144 -14.85 -0.31 6.85
C CYS A 144 -16.20 0.36 6.57
N LYS A 145 -17.19 0.16 7.46
CA LYS A 145 -18.56 0.68 7.29
C LYS A 145 -18.68 2.19 7.35
N ARG A 146 -17.84 2.88 8.14
CA ARG A 146 -17.98 4.32 8.42
C ARG A 146 -16.98 5.18 7.66
N ILE A 147 -15.84 4.62 7.24
CA ILE A 147 -14.72 5.38 6.68
C ILE A 147 -14.49 5.02 5.22
N TYR A 148 -14.29 3.74 4.90
CA TYR A 148 -13.89 3.31 3.56
C TYR A 148 -15.06 3.24 2.58
N THR A 149 -16.28 2.93 3.03
CA THR A 149 -17.47 2.87 2.15
C THR A 149 -18.13 4.23 1.91
N THR A 150 -17.42 5.34 2.12
CA THR A 150 -17.98 6.67 1.85
C THR A 150 -17.90 6.98 0.36
N ALA A 151 -18.92 7.65 -0.19
CA ALA A 151 -18.97 7.98 -1.63
C ALA A 151 -17.68 8.64 -2.12
N ARG A 152 -17.16 9.61 -1.35
CA ARG A 152 -15.89 10.28 -1.66
C ARG A 152 -14.70 9.31 -1.77
N VAL A 153 -14.58 8.33 -0.88
CA VAL A 153 -13.47 7.34 -0.94
C VAL A 153 -13.63 6.46 -2.18
N LEU A 154 -14.84 5.94 -2.42
CA LEU A 154 -15.13 5.11 -3.58
C LEU A 154 -14.91 5.86 -4.91
N GLU A 155 -15.31 7.13 -4.99
CA GLU A 155 -15.07 7.99 -6.15
C GLU A 155 -13.57 8.23 -6.37
N THR A 156 -12.81 8.50 -5.30
CA THR A 156 -11.35 8.66 -5.37
C THR A 156 -10.68 7.37 -5.84
N GLU A 157 -11.06 6.21 -5.30
CA GLU A 157 -10.50 4.90 -5.69
C GLU A 157 -10.84 4.55 -7.15
N ALA A 158 -12.09 4.77 -7.57
CA ALA A 158 -12.52 4.54 -8.95
C ALA A 158 -11.76 5.45 -9.92
N ALA A 159 -11.58 6.73 -9.58
CA ALA A 159 -10.76 7.63 -10.38
C ALA A 159 -9.28 7.19 -10.41
N GLY A 160 -8.75 6.69 -9.29
CA GLY A 160 -7.39 6.13 -9.22
C GLY A 160 -7.20 4.96 -10.17
N TYR A 161 -8.15 4.02 -10.21
CA TYR A 161 -8.13 2.88 -11.13
C TYR A 161 -8.05 3.32 -12.59
N GLU A 162 -8.90 4.26 -13.00
CA GLU A 162 -8.92 4.80 -14.36
C GLU A 162 -7.64 5.58 -14.71
N VAL A 163 -7.09 6.35 -13.75
CA VAL A 163 -5.87 7.13 -13.96
C VAL A 163 -4.66 6.22 -14.11
N ILE A 164 -4.46 5.27 -13.19
CA ILE A 164 -3.28 4.38 -13.21
C ILE A 164 -3.36 3.43 -14.40
N GLY A 165 -4.49 2.75 -14.59
CA GLY A 165 -4.69 1.86 -15.75
C GLY A 165 -4.53 2.62 -17.06
N GLY A 166 -5.15 3.80 -17.17
CA GLY A 166 -5.06 4.62 -18.36
C GLY A 166 -3.65 5.15 -18.66
N LEU A 167 -2.85 5.49 -17.65
CA LEU A 167 -1.44 5.86 -17.82
C LEU A 167 -0.60 4.68 -18.30
N LEU A 168 -0.76 3.51 -17.66
CA LEU A 168 -0.08 2.27 -18.07
C LEU A 168 -0.40 1.94 -19.54
N ASP A 169 -1.67 1.99 -19.94
CA ASP A 169 -2.10 1.75 -21.31
C ASP A 169 -1.49 2.74 -22.30
N ILE A 170 -1.48 4.04 -21.96
CA ILE A 170 -0.92 5.08 -22.84
C ILE A 170 0.58 4.84 -23.09
N PHE A 171 1.35 4.59 -22.03
CA PHE A 171 2.80 4.37 -22.16
C PHE A 171 3.12 3.04 -22.81
N TRP A 172 2.42 1.96 -22.44
CA TRP A 172 2.60 0.66 -23.06
C TRP A 172 2.26 0.67 -24.55
N GLN A 173 1.14 1.27 -24.93
CA GLN A 173 0.76 1.41 -26.34
C GLN A 173 1.79 2.24 -27.10
N ALA A 174 2.39 3.26 -26.50
CA ALA A 174 3.44 4.04 -27.14
C ALA A 174 4.73 3.21 -27.38
N ILE A 175 5.08 2.29 -26.48
CA ILE A 175 6.19 1.34 -26.69
C ILE A 175 5.84 0.38 -27.84
N GLU A 176 4.65 -0.22 -27.82
CA GLU A 176 4.19 -1.13 -28.87
C GLU A 176 4.12 -0.42 -30.23
N ASP A 177 3.57 0.79 -30.32
CA ASP A 177 3.49 1.56 -31.57
C ASP A 177 4.87 1.94 -32.11
N LYS A 178 5.83 2.23 -31.23
CA LYS A 178 7.21 2.55 -31.62
C LYS A 178 7.95 1.32 -32.17
N TYR A 179 7.78 0.17 -31.52
CA TYR A 179 8.53 -1.06 -31.82
C TYR A 179 7.73 -2.12 -32.56
N ALA A 180 6.48 -1.86 -32.93
CA ALA A 180 5.68 -2.69 -33.78
C ALA A 180 6.50 -2.98 -35.05
N SER A 181 6.95 -4.24 -35.16
CA SER A 181 7.60 -4.75 -36.36
C SER A 181 6.80 -4.28 -37.57
N ASN A 182 7.48 -3.76 -38.60
CA ASN A 182 6.91 -3.30 -39.88
C ASN A 182 6.15 -4.44 -40.62
N LYS A 183 5.16 -5.08 -40.00
CA LYS A 183 4.16 -5.88 -40.68
C LYS A 183 3.27 -4.88 -41.38
N ARG A 184 3.69 -4.51 -42.59
CA ARG A 184 2.92 -3.73 -43.55
C ARG A 184 1.51 -4.30 -43.65
N ARG A 185 0.58 -3.78 -42.86
CA ARG A 185 -0.85 -3.98 -43.07
C ARG A 185 -1.24 -2.95 -44.14
N ASN A 186 -1.26 -3.40 -45.39
CA ASN A 186 -1.92 -2.73 -46.51
C ASN A 186 -1.48 -1.31 -46.87
N GLY A 187 -0.18 -0.99 -46.85
CA GLY A 187 0.36 0.12 -47.65
C GLY A 187 -0.16 1.53 -47.38
N VAL A 188 -0.83 1.77 -46.25
CA VAL A 188 -1.27 3.12 -45.83
C VAL A 188 -0.18 3.75 -44.96
N LYS A 189 0.25 4.96 -45.32
CA LYS A 189 1.26 5.81 -44.63
C LYS A 189 0.84 6.31 -43.23
N ASN A 190 -0.05 5.60 -42.52
CA ASN A 190 -0.47 5.99 -41.17
C ASN A 190 0.56 5.66 -40.09
N ASP A 191 1.56 4.81 -40.40
CA ASP A 191 2.64 4.45 -39.47
C ASP A 191 3.39 5.67 -38.91
N ASP A 192 3.58 6.73 -39.69
CA ASP A 192 4.38 7.89 -39.28
C ASP A 192 3.70 8.72 -38.17
N VAL A 193 2.36 8.80 -38.18
CA VAL A 193 1.60 9.57 -37.18
C VAL A 193 1.58 8.84 -35.83
N TYR A 194 1.33 7.53 -35.84
CA TYR A 194 1.37 6.72 -34.61
C TYR A 194 2.79 6.68 -34.04
N LYS A 195 3.82 6.52 -34.88
CA LYS A 195 5.23 6.60 -34.46
C LYS A 195 5.60 7.98 -33.91
N TYR A 196 5.08 9.07 -34.49
CA TYR A 196 5.31 10.42 -33.98
C TYR A 196 4.64 10.66 -32.63
N LYS A 197 3.36 10.28 -32.49
CA LYS A 197 2.62 10.35 -31.21
C LYS A 197 3.31 9.51 -30.14
N ALA A 198 3.65 8.27 -30.46
CA ALA A 198 4.38 7.36 -29.58
C ALA A 198 5.70 7.98 -29.12
N LYS A 199 6.49 8.54 -30.04
CA LYS A 199 7.74 9.23 -29.71
C LYS A 199 7.51 10.40 -28.74
N LYS A 200 6.49 11.22 -28.96
CA LYS A 200 6.15 12.34 -28.07
C LYS A 200 5.73 11.88 -26.67
N VAL A 201 4.94 10.81 -26.58
CA VAL A 201 4.53 10.22 -25.29
C VAL A 201 5.75 9.65 -24.56
N LEU A 202 6.61 8.89 -25.24
CA LEU A 202 7.81 8.30 -24.63
C LEU A 202 8.85 9.35 -24.21
N GLN A 203 8.85 10.55 -24.80
CA GLN A 203 9.69 11.67 -24.37
C GLN A 203 9.31 12.22 -22.99
N LEU A 204 8.13 11.86 -22.47
CA LEU A 204 7.72 12.26 -21.12
C LEU A 204 8.31 11.36 -20.03
N LEU A 205 8.91 10.21 -20.41
CA LEU A 205 9.62 9.34 -19.47
C LEU A 205 10.95 10.00 -19.03
N PRO A 206 11.33 9.90 -17.75
CA PRO A 206 12.39 10.70 -17.13
C PRO A 206 13.77 10.51 -17.77
N ASP A 207 14.04 9.35 -18.36
CA ASP A 207 15.35 9.09 -18.99
C ASP A 207 15.39 9.39 -20.48
N GLY A 208 14.25 9.59 -21.15
CA GLY A 208 14.16 9.73 -22.61
C GLY A 208 14.78 8.56 -23.40
N ALA A 209 15.39 7.57 -22.74
CA ALA A 209 16.18 6.50 -23.31
C ALA A 209 15.30 5.58 -24.16
N LEU A 210 14.07 5.36 -23.73
CA LEU A 210 13.05 4.66 -24.52
C LEU A 210 12.64 5.46 -25.76
N ALA A 211 12.72 6.80 -25.73
CA ALA A 211 12.39 7.65 -26.87
C ALA A 211 13.55 7.80 -27.86
N SER A 212 14.79 7.87 -27.38
CA SER A 212 16.01 8.10 -28.18
C SER A 212 16.63 6.84 -28.76
N ARG A 213 16.41 5.65 -28.17
CA ARG A 213 16.94 4.40 -28.70
C ARG A 213 16.24 4.00 -30.01
N GLU A 214 17.02 3.57 -31.00
CA GLU A 214 16.52 3.00 -32.25
C GLU A 214 15.98 1.58 -32.04
N THR A 215 16.58 0.84 -31.09
CA THR A 215 16.15 -0.50 -30.72
C THR A 215 15.48 -0.52 -29.34
N PRO A 216 14.47 -1.38 -29.14
CA PRO A 216 13.86 -1.56 -27.83
C PRO A 216 14.89 -2.02 -26.79
N PHE A 217 14.59 -1.90 -25.49
CA PHE A 217 15.27 -2.80 -24.54
C PHE A 217 15.11 -4.24 -25.05
N PRO A 218 16.16 -5.08 -25.04
CA PRO A 218 16.13 -6.40 -25.67
C PRO A 218 14.98 -7.28 -25.15
N ASP A 219 14.53 -7.01 -23.93
CA ASP A 219 13.53 -7.76 -23.20
C ASP A 219 12.28 -6.93 -22.91
N ARG A 220 11.11 -7.46 -23.28
CA ARG A 220 9.79 -6.86 -22.97
C ARG A 220 9.59 -6.66 -21.47
N TYR A 221 10.17 -7.52 -20.64
CA TYR A 221 10.11 -7.38 -19.19
C TYR A 221 10.71 -6.04 -18.73
N GLN A 222 11.88 -5.67 -19.26
CA GLN A 222 12.52 -4.39 -18.92
C GLN A 222 11.71 -3.18 -19.39
N GLN A 223 11.05 -3.28 -20.54
CA GLN A 223 10.17 -2.22 -21.05
C GLN A 223 8.97 -1.99 -20.14
N LEU A 224 8.32 -3.07 -19.72
CA LEU A 224 7.21 -3.01 -18.78
C LEU A 224 7.66 -2.47 -17.42
N LEU A 225 8.79 -2.95 -16.91
CA LEU A 225 9.35 -2.49 -15.65
C LEU A 225 9.60 -0.99 -15.65
N HIS A 226 10.19 -0.44 -16.72
CA HIS A 226 10.41 1.00 -16.85
C HIS A 226 9.11 1.81 -16.85
N VAL A 227 8.04 1.29 -17.49
CA VAL A 227 6.73 1.96 -17.47
C VAL A 227 6.13 1.90 -16.07
N ILE A 228 6.21 0.74 -15.41
CA ILE A 228 5.73 0.56 -14.05
C ILE A 228 6.47 1.50 -13.10
N ASP A 229 7.81 1.49 -13.09
CA ASP A 229 8.63 2.35 -12.24
C ASP A 229 8.26 3.83 -12.38
N TYR A 230 8.04 4.29 -13.62
CA TYR A 230 7.63 5.65 -13.86
C TYR A 230 6.23 5.96 -13.32
N VAL A 231 5.25 5.07 -13.55
CA VAL A 231 3.87 5.27 -13.08
C VAL A 231 3.76 5.15 -11.56
N THR A 232 4.44 4.18 -10.95
CA THR A 232 4.43 4.00 -9.48
C THR A 232 5.25 5.06 -8.76
N GLY A 233 6.20 5.71 -9.43
CA GLY A 233 6.96 6.83 -8.89
C GLY A 233 6.19 8.16 -8.87
N MET A 234 4.96 8.21 -9.40
CA MET A 234 4.16 9.44 -9.44
C MET A 234 3.47 9.71 -8.10
N THR A 235 3.30 11.00 -7.79
CA THR A 235 2.32 11.43 -6.77
C THR A 235 0.91 11.46 -7.37
N ASP A 236 -0.12 11.29 -6.54
CA ASP A 236 -1.54 11.32 -6.98
C ASP A 236 -1.88 12.53 -7.86
N THR A 237 -1.48 13.73 -7.41
CA THR A 237 -1.72 14.99 -8.13
C THR A 237 -1.02 14.99 -9.48
N PHE A 238 0.21 14.48 -9.55
CA PHE A 238 0.97 14.41 -10.79
C PHE A 238 0.34 13.41 -11.76
N ALA A 239 0.01 12.20 -11.30
CA ALA A 239 -0.61 11.16 -12.12
C ALA A 239 -1.95 11.65 -12.71
N LEU A 240 -2.82 12.23 -11.89
CA LEU A 240 -4.10 12.77 -12.33
C LEU A 240 -3.93 13.90 -13.36
N THR A 241 -3.00 14.82 -13.11
CA THR A 241 -2.72 15.94 -14.01
C THR A 241 -2.17 15.46 -15.35
N LEU A 242 -1.20 14.53 -15.32
CA LEU A 242 -0.60 13.96 -16.51
C LEU A 242 -1.62 13.19 -17.33
N TYR A 243 -2.45 12.36 -16.68
CA TYR A 243 -3.51 11.60 -17.34
C TYR A 243 -4.49 12.53 -18.07
N ARG A 244 -4.97 13.58 -17.39
CA ARG A 244 -5.86 14.60 -18.00
C ARG A 244 -5.22 15.29 -19.20
N LYS A 245 -3.93 15.62 -19.12
CA LYS A 245 -3.18 16.22 -20.23
C LYS A 245 -3.07 15.27 -21.42
N LEU A 246 -2.73 14.01 -21.18
CA LEU A 246 -2.57 12.99 -22.22
C LEU A 246 -3.87 12.60 -22.90
N LYS A 247 -4.99 12.64 -22.17
CA LYS A 247 -6.35 12.42 -22.72
C LYS A 247 -6.97 13.68 -23.34
N GLY A 248 -6.28 14.83 -23.30
CA GLY A 248 -6.80 16.09 -23.85
C GLY A 248 -7.94 16.71 -23.05
N ILE A 249 -8.12 16.32 -21.79
CA ILE A 249 -9.12 16.86 -20.86
C ILE A 249 -8.68 18.22 -20.32
N ALA A 250 -7.37 18.41 -20.15
CA ALA A 250 -6.77 19.67 -19.71
C ALA A 250 -5.56 20.01 -20.57
N LEU A 251 -5.37 21.29 -20.90
CA LEU A 251 -4.15 21.76 -21.57
C LEU A 251 -3.07 22.12 -20.54
N PRO A 252 -1.78 22.16 -20.92
CA PRO A 252 -0.74 22.71 -20.07
C PRO A 252 -1.09 24.17 -19.74
N SER A 253 -1.28 24.46 -18.46
CA SER A 253 -1.28 25.81 -17.90
C SER A 253 0.14 26.35 -17.83
#